data_AF-A0A6F8T510-F1
#
_entry.id   AF-A0A6F8T510-F1
#
_cell.length_a   1.000
_cell.length_b   1.000
_cell.length_c   1.000
_cell.angle_alpha   90.00
_cell.angle_beta   90.00
_cell.angle_gamma   90.00
#
_symmetry.space_group_name_H-M   'P 1'
#
loop_
_entity.id
_entity.type
_entity.pdbx_description
1 polymer ?
#
loop_
_entity_poly.entity_id
_entity_poly.type
_entity_poly.pdbx_seq_one_letter_code
_entity_poly.pdbx_strand_id
1 'polypeptide(L)'
;MANIVPQLKVRFTIVIRHIIQSTTACLLAMTKGNLSVLTSQHWKIAFSTGLGAGLIALLVSYGNWVKFQTSRYGVAFIAFVGTFIADYVSHSSGSSWKETFATAIGAALLSLFVSFTPLDRYVALLQKEKIKENVT
;
A
#
# COMPACT_ATOMS: atom_id res chain seq x y z
N MET A 1 20.24 0.24 23.67
CA MET A 1 18.75 0.30 23.55
C MET A 1 18.45 0.72 22.13
N ALA A 2 17.81 -0.14 21.34
CA ALA A 2 17.49 0.17 19.94
C ALA A 2 16.70 1.48 19.88
N ASN A 3 17.06 2.38 18.97
CA ASN A 3 16.39 3.66 18.82
C ASN A 3 15.00 3.42 18.19
N ILE A 4 13.96 3.32 19.04
CA ILE A 4 12.61 2.90 18.64
C ILE A 4 11.95 3.94 17.70
N VAL A 5 12.33 5.20 17.84
CA VAL A 5 11.74 6.35 17.14
C VAL A 5 11.97 6.32 15.62
N PRO A 6 13.20 6.17 15.08
CA PRO A 6 13.41 6.08 13.63
C PRO A 6 12.78 4.82 13.02
N GLN A 7 12.80 3.71 13.76
CA GLN A 7 12.20 2.43 13.32
C GLN A 7 10.69 2.54 13.12
N LEU A 8 10.00 3.27 14.00
CA LEU A 8 8.56 3.50 13.92
C LEU A 8 8.21 4.43 12.76
N LYS A 9 8.99 5.51 12.54
CA LYS A 9 8.77 6.47 11.45
C LYS A 9 8.79 5.78 10.08
N VAL A 10 9.81 4.97 9.79
CA VAL A 10 9.93 4.26 8.50
C VAL A 10 8.75 3.33 8.26
N ARG A 11 8.35 2.55 9.27
CA ARG A 11 7.21 1.63 9.17
C ARG A 11 5.91 2.38 8.91
N PHE A 12 5.68 3.46 9.66
CA PHE A 12 4.51 4.30 9.47
C PHE A 12 4.44 4.90 8.06
N THR A 13 5.56 5.38 7.53
CA THR A 13 5.62 5.91 6.16
C THR A 13 5.27 4.83 5.12
N ILE A 14 5.77 3.60 5.27
CA ILE A 14 5.46 2.49 4.37
C ILE A 14 3.96 2.15 4.42
N VAL A 15 3.39 2.10 5.63
CA VAL A 15 1.96 1.80 5.82
C VAL A 15 1.08 2.88 5.22
N ILE A 16 1.34 4.16 5.54
CA ILE A 16 0.58 5.29 5.01
C ILE A 16 0.61 5.32 3.48
N ARG A 17 1.78 5.05 2.88
CA ARG A 17 1.92 4.95 1.43
C ARG A 17 0.97 3.91 0.83
N HIS A 18 0.94 2.70 1.39
CA HIS A 18 0.06 1.63 0.90
C HIS A 18 -1.42 1.92 1.16
N ILE A 19 -1.76 2.51 2.31
CA ILE A 19 -3.14 2.94 2.61
C ILE A 19 -3.63 3.91 1.54
N ILE A 20 -2.85 4.96 1.25
CA ILE A 20 -3.24 5.98 0.27
C ILE A 20 -3.35 5.38 -1.13
N GLN A 21 -2.32 4.64 -1.58
CA GLN A 21 -2.32 4.02 -2.92
C GLN A 21 -3.50 3.07 -3.13
N SER A 22 -3.75 2.20 -2.15
CA SER A 22 -4.84 1.23 -2.21
C SER A 22 -6.22 1.89 -2.10
N THR A 23 -6.37 2.90 -1.24
CA THR A 23 -7.62 3.67 -1.11
C THR A 23 -7.94 4.38 -2.42
N THR A 24 -6.96 5.08 -3.00
CA THR A 24 -7.14 5.80 -4.27
C THR A 24 -7.47 4.85 -5.42
N ALA A 25 -6.77 3.72 -5.53
CA ALA A 25 -7.03 2.72 -6.56
C ALA A 25 -8.44 2.12 -6.44
N CYS A 26 -8.87 1.77 -5.22
CA CYS A 26 -10.22 1.27 -4.94
C CYS A 26 -11.28 2.31 -5.29
N LEU A 27 -11.09 3.57 -4.88
CA LEU A 27 -12.02 4.65 -5.18
C LEU A 27 -12.20 4.88 -6.69
N LEU A 28 -11.10 4.86 -7.45
CA LEU A 28 -11.11 5.02 -8.90
C LEU A 28 -11.77 3.83 -9.59
N ALA A 29 -11.50 2.61 -9.13
CA ALA A 29 -12.11 1.39 -9.66
C ALA A 29 -13.62 1.36 -9.43
N MET A 30 -14.07 1.67 -8.20
CA MET A 30 -15.49 1.70 -7.85
C MET A 30 -16.27 2.78 -8.61
N THR A 31 -15.67 3.96 -8.81
CA THR A 31 -16.30 5.07 -9.55
C THR A 31 -16.16 4.95 -11.06
N LYS A 32 -15.42 3.95 -11.56
CA LYS A 32 -15.06 3.80 -12.98
C LYS A 32 -14.44 5.09 -13.56
N GLY A 33 -13.73 5.84 -12.72
CA GLY A 33 -13.13 7.13 -13.06
C GLY A 33 -14.07 8.35 -12.97
N ASN A 34 -15.35 8.18 -12.65
CA ASN A 34 -16.30 9.29 -12.47
C ASN A 34 -16.45 9.70 -11.00
N LEU A 35 -15.64 10.66 -10.57
CA LEU A 35 -15.63 11.16 -9.20
C LEU A 35 -16.93 11.87 -8.78
N SER A 36 -17.81 12.25 -9.72
CA SER A 36 -19.10 12.86 -9.39
C SER A 36 -20.10 11.86 -8.78
N VAL A 37 -19.89 10.56 -8.95
CA VAL A 37 -20.75 9.48 -8.40
C VAL A 37 -20.27 9.04 -7.01
N LEU A 38 -19.26 9.70 -6.47
CA LEU A 38 -18.64 9.33 -5.22
C LEU A 38 -19.61 9.56 -4.04
N THR A 39 -19.81 8.53 -3.24
CA THR A 39 -20.70 8.57 -2.07
C THR A 39 -19.95 8.20 -0.80
N SER A 40 -20.55 8.48 0.37
CA SER A 40 -19.98 8.11 1.66
C SER A 40 -19.77 6.59 1.81
N GLN A 41 -20.52 5.77 1.07
CA GLN A 41 -20.36 4.32 1.07
C GLN A 41 -19.09 3.88 0.33
N HIS A 42 -18.79 4.53 -0.81
CA HIS A 42 -17.53 4.32 -1.54
C HIS A 42 -16.31 4.63 -0.68
N TRP A 43 -16.37 5.74 0.09
CA TRP A 43 -15.31 6.09 1.02
C TRP A 43 -15.12 5.04 2.12
N LYS A 44 -16.20 4.54 2.74
CA LYS A 44 -16.09 3.52 3.79
C LYS A 44 -15.40 2.25 3.29
N ILE A 45 -15.78 1.78 2.11
CA ILE A 45 -15.21 0.57 1.51
C ILE A 45 -13.75 0.82 1.14
N ALA A 46 -13.45 1.89 0.41
CA ALA A 46 -12.08 2.22 -0.01
C ALA A 46 -11.13 2.40 1.19
N PHE A 47 -11.60 3.00 2.29
CA PHE A 47 -10.81 3.16 3.51
C PHE A 47 -10.57 1.82 4.22
N SER A 48 -11.58 0.93 4.24
CA SER A 48 -11.44 -0.43 4.76
C SER A 48 -10.41 -1.23 3.95
N THR A 49 -10.50 -1.18 2.62
CA THR A 49 -9.52 -1.79 1.70
C THR A 49 -8.12 -1.21 1.92
N GLY A 50 -8.00 0.12 2.03
CA GLY A 50 -6.75 0.80 2.29
C GLY A 50 -6.08 0.38 3.60
N LEU A 51 -6.86 0.33 4.69
CA LEU A 51 -6.38 -0.13 6.00
C LEU A 51 -5.93 -1.59 5.95
N GLY A 52 -6.66 -2.46 5.26
CA GLY A 52 -6.28 -3.86 5.08
C GLY A 52 -4.95 -4.01 4.34
N ALA A 53 -4.78 -3.29 3.22
CA ALA A 53 -3.53 -3.28 2.47
C ALA A 53 -2.36 -2.70 3.29
N GLY A 54 -2.61 -1.63 4.06
CA GLY A 54 -1.66 -1.05 4.99
C GLY A 54 -1.22 -2.01 6.09
N LEU A 55 -2.14 -2.79 6.65
CA LEU A 55 -1.84 -3.81 7.66
C LEU A 55 -0.99 -4.93 7.08
N ILE A 56 -1.29 -5.40 5.87
CA ILE A 56 -0.47 -6.40 5.17
C ILE A 56 0.93 -5.84 4.92
N ALA A 57 1.05 -4.60 4.45
CA ALA A 57 2.34 -3.95 4.26
C ALA A 57 3.11 -3.77 5.58
N LEU A 58 2.41 -3.51 6.69
CA LEU A 58 3.02 -3.46 8.02
C LEU A 58 3.58 -4.83 8.40
N LEU A 59 2.80 -5.90 8.27
CA LEU A 59 3.22 -7.27 8.58
C LEU A 59 4.45 -7.67 7.74
N VAL A 60 4.46 -7.36 6.44
CA VAL A 60 5.61 -7.62 5.56
C VAL A 60 6.83 -6.77 5.94
N SER A 61 6.63 -5.62 6.59
CA SER A 61 7.73 -4.81 7.13
C SER A 61 8.35 -5.41 8.41
N TYR A 62 7.72 -6.39 9.07
CA TYR A 62 8.33 -7.12 10.19
C TYR A 62 9.19 -8.29 9.66
N GLY A 63 10.49 -8.27 9.96
CA GLY A 63 11.44 -9.34 9.60
C GLY A 63 12.35 -9.00 8.40
N ASN A 64 12.94 -10.03 7.78
CA ASN A 64 13.91 -9.90 6.68
C ASN A 64 13.29 -9.44 5.34
N TRP A 65 11.97 -9.33 5.29
CA TRP A 65 11.18 -8.99 4.11
C TRP A 65 11.17 -7.50 3.77
N VAL A 66 11.75 -6.65 4.64
CA VAL A 66 12.03 -5.23 4.34
C VAL A 66 12.85 -5.06 3.06
N LYS A 67 13.75 -6.00 2.74
CA LYS A 67 14.52 -5.97 1.47
C LYS A 67 13.63 -6.10 0.24
N PHE A 68 12.49 -6.77 0.38
CA PHE A 68 11.48 -6.87 -0.68
C PHE A 68 10.75 -5.53 -0.86
N GLN A 69 10.50 -4.82 0.23
CA GLN A 69 9.93 -3.46 0.23
C GLN A 69 10.90 -2.36 -0.20
N THR A 70 12.19 -2.63 -0.38
CA THR A 70 13.14 -1.68 -0.98
C THR A 70 13.19 -1.77 -2.51
N SER A 71 12.64 -2.83 -3.11
CA SER A 71 12.56 -2.96 -4.57
C SER A 71 11.24 -2.39 -5.07
N ARG A 72 11.29 -1.54 -6.11
CA ARG A 72 10.11 -1.00 -6.81
C ARG A 72 9.09 -2.08 -7.17
N TYR A 73 9.56 -3.26 -7.58
CA TYR A 73 8.69 -4.39 -7.94
C TYR A 73 8.10 -5.08 -6.71
N GLY A 74 8.84 -5.16 -5.62
CA GLY A 74 8.35 -5.77 -4.38
C GLY A 74 7.30 -4.89 -3.70
N VAL A 75 7.47 -3.57 -3.69
CA VAL A 75 6.45 -2.61 -3.22
C VAL A 75 5.19 -2.70 -4.09
N ALA A 76 5.34 -2.78 -5.41
CA ALA A 76 4.20 -2.95 -6.32
C ALA A 76 3.47 -4.29 -6.13
N PHE A 77 4.22 -5.37 -5.88
CA PHE A 77 3.65 -6.69 -5.60
C PHE A 77 2.88 -6.71 -4.27
N ILE A 78 3.42 -6.08 -3.23
CA ILE A 78 2.74 -5.97 -1.93
C ILE A 78 1.48 -5.11 -2.05
N ALA A 79 1.53 -4.01 -2.81
CA ALA A 79 0.35 -3.23 -3.13
C ALA A 79 -0.69 -4.07 -3.88
N PHE A 80 -0.29 -4.83 -4.89
CA PHE A 80 -1.18 -5.73 -5.63
C PHE A 80 -1.86 -6.75 -4.72
N VAL A 81 -1.08 -7.57 -4.01
CA VAL A 81 -1.61 -8.67 -3.17
C VAL A 81 -2.39 -8.11 -1.99
N GLY A 82 -1.87 -7.06 -1.36
CA GLY A 82 -2.52 -6.42 -0.21
C GLY A 82 -3.86 -5.81 -0.57
N THR A 83 -3.93 -5.06 -1.68
CA THR A 83 -5.18 -4.49 -2.18
C THR A 83 -6.13 -5.59 -2.64
N PHE A 84 -5.65 -6.62 -3.34
CA PHE A 84 -6.50 -7.71 -3.81
C PHE A 84 -7.23 -8.42 -2.67
N ILE A 85 -6.48 -8.82 -1.63
CA ILE A 85 -7.04 -9.50 -0.45
C ILE A 85 -7.97 -8.55 0.31
N ALA A 86 -7.54 -7.31 0.54
CA ALA A 86 -8.34 -6.35 1.30
C ALA A 86 -9.65 -6.00 0.59
N ASP A 87 -9.60 -5.77 -0.72
CA ASP A 87 -10.78 -5.43 -1.54
C ASP A 87 -11.76 -6.60 -1.62
N TYR A 88 -11.24 -7.83 -1.76
CA TYR A 88 -12.07 -9.04 -1.75
C TYR A 88 -12.78 -9.27 -0.41
N VAL A 89 -12.10 -9.00 0.71
CA VAL A 89 -12.68 -9.14 2.06
C VAL A 89 -13.65 -7.99 2.38
N SER A 90 -13.31 -6.76 2.00
CA SER A 90 -14.17 -5.59 2.23
C SER A 90 -15.45 -5.62 1.39
N HIS A 91 -15.45 -6.34 0.26
CA HIS A 91 -16.64 -6.62 -0.52
C HIS A 91 -17.29 -7.95 -0.10
N SER A 92 -18.17 -7.89 0.91
CA SER A 92 -19.07 -9.01 1.23
C SER A 92 -19.99 -9.30 0.03
N SER A 93 -19.75 -10.43 -0.64
CA SER A 93 -20.74 -11.20 -1.40
C SER A 93 -21.26 -10.65 -2.75
N GLY A 94 -20.65 -9.63 -3.38
CA GLY A 94 -21.19 -9.06 -4.62
C GLY A 94 -20.21 -8.53 -5.69
N SER A 95 -18.91 -8.38 -5.41
CA SER A 95 -17.96 -7.93 -6.43
C SER A 95 -17.46 -9.11 -7.25
N SER A 96 -17.43 -8.95 -8.57
CA SER A 96 -16.84 -9.95 -9.45
C SER A 96 -15.32 -9.97 -9.22
N TRP A 97 -14.71 -11.14 -9.11
CA TRP A 97 -13.25 -11.31 -8.99
C TRP A 97 -12.45 -10.45 -9.97
N LYS A 98 -13.02 -10.19 -11.16
CA LYS A 98 -12.42 -9.33 -12.21
C LYS A 98 -12.26 -7.87 -11.77
N GLU A 99 -13.21 -7.33 -11.02
CA GLU A 99 -13.17 -5.95 -10.51
C GLU A 99 -12.10 -5.83 -9.43
N THR A 100 -12.09 -6.76 -8.49
CA THR A 100 -11.08 -6.86 -7.42
C THR A 100 -9.67 -6.97 -7.99
N PHE A 101 -9.52 -7.77 -9.07
CA PHE A 101 -8.26 -7.91 -9.79
C PHE A 101 -7.86 -6.62 -10.51
N ALA A 102 -8.80 -5.93 -11.16
CA ALA A 102 -8.54 -4.64 -11.81
C ALA A 102 -8.15 -3.55 -10.79
N THR A 103 -8.80 -3.51 -9.63
CA THR A 103 -8.43 -2.63 -8.50
C THR A 103 -7.01 -2.90 -8.03
N ALA A 104 -6.65 -4.18 -7.86
CA ALA A 104 -5.32 -4.59 -7.45
C ALA A 104 -4.24 -4.20 -8.47
N ILE A 105 -4.51 -4.38 -9.78
CA ILE A 105 -3.62 -3.90 -10.86
C ILE A 105 -3.48 -2.37 -10.76
N GLY A 106 -4.59 -1.66 -10.60
CA GLY A 106 -4.60 -0.21 -10.44
C GLY A 106 -3.72 0.25 -9.28
N ALA A 107 -3.82 -0.41 -8.12
CA ALA A 107 -2.99 -0.13 -6.95
C ALA A 107 -1.51 -0.43 -7.19
N ALA A 108 -1.20 -1.55 -7.86
CA ALA A 108 0.17 -1.92 -8.22
C ALA A 108 0.81 -0.90 -9.17
N LEU A 109 0.05 -0.45 -10.18
CA LEU A 109 0.48 0.58 -11.11
C LEU A 109 0.65 1.93 -10.40
N LEU A 110 -0.30 2.35 -9.58
CA LEU A 110 -0.17 3.57 -8.77
C LEU A 110 1.09 3.50 -7.91
N SER A 111 1.36 2.32 -7.34
CA SER A 111 2.55 2.08 -6.54
C SER A 111 3.85 2.20 -7.34
N LEU A 112 3.87 1.64 -8.54
CA LEU A 112 4.96 1.82 -9.51
C LEU A 112 5.15 3.29 -9.90
N PHE A 113 4.08 4.01 -10.24
CA PHE A 113 4.14 5.43 -10.59
C PHE A 113 4.72 6.27 -9.45
N VAL A 114 4.27 6.04 -8.21
CA VAL A 114 4.85 6.67 -7.01
C VAL A 114 6.32 6.27 -6.83
N SER A 115 6.70 5.04 -7.22
CA SER A 115 8.09 4.58 -7.17
C SER A 115 9.02 5.31 -8.13
N PHE A 116 8.51 5.86 -9.24
CA PHE A 116 9.27 6.75 -10.13
C PHE A 116 9.35 8.20 -9.64
N THR A 117 8.58 8.56 -8.60
CA THR A 117 8.55 9.91 -8.05
C THR A 117 9.72 10.09 -7.05
N PRO A 118 10.31 11.29 -6.89
CA PRO A 118 11.38 11.55 -5.90
C PRO A 118 11.06 11.10 -4.46
N LEU A 119 9.77 10.95 -4.13
CA LEU A 119 9.30 10.40 -2.86
C LEU A 119 9.86 9.00 -2.57
N ASP A 120 10.00 8.15 -3.59
CA ASP A 120 10.57 6.81 -3.45
C ASP A 120 12.03 6.84 -3.06
N ARG A 121 12.81 7.79 -3.64
CA ARG A 121 14.20 8.01 -3.25
C ARG A 121 14.30 8.41 -1.79
N TYR A 122 13.43 9.29 -1.29
CA TYR A 122 13.42 9.66 0.14
C TYR A 122 13.11 8.47 1.04
N VAL A 123 12.11 7.67 0.71
CA VAL A 123 11.76 6.46 1.48
C VAL A 123 12.91 5.44 1.43
N ALA A 124 13.55 5.26 0.28
CA ALA A 124 14.70 4.38 0.10
C ALA A 124 15.93 4.87 0.90
N LEU A 125 16.16 6.19 0.99
CA LEU A 125 17.21 6.77 1.83
C LEU A 125 16.96 6.49 3.31
N LEU A 126 15.74 6.71 3.79
CA LEU A 126 15.35 6.41 5.18
C LEU A 126 15.47 4.91 5.49
N GLN A 127 15.14 4.03 4.53
CA GLN A 127 15.37 2.60 4.66
C GLN A 127 16.87 2.23 4.69
N LYS A 128 17.71 2.92 3.90
CA LYS A 128 19.17 2.70 3.85
C LYS A 128 19.85 3.12 5.15
N GLU A 129 19.46 4.25 5.73
CA GLU A 129 19.94 4.70 7.06
C GLU A 129 19.61 3.66 8.13
N LYS A 130 18.36 3.16 8.14
CA LYS A 130 17.94 2.10 9.05
C LYS A 130 18.75 0.80 8.89
N ILE A 131 19.08 0.38 7.67
CA ILE A 131 19.90 -0.83 7.45
C ILE A 131 21.31 -0.63 7.96
N LYS A 132 21.90 0.57 7.79
CA LYS A 132 23.23 0.89 8.33
C LYS A 132 23.24 0.86 9.86
N GLU A 133 22.26 1.49 10.51
CA GLU A 133 22.17 1.55 11.99
C GLU A 133 21.95 0.18 12.64
N ASN A 134 21.41 -0.80 11.91
CA ASN A 134 21.19 -2.17 12.40
C ASN A 134 22.38 -3.11 12.15
N VAL A 135 23.43 -2.65 11.45
CA VAL A 135 24.64 -3.43 11.09
C VAL A 135 25.89 -2.92 11.82
N THR A 136 25.87 -1.68 12.33
CA THR A 136 26.88 -1.08 13.24
C THR A 136 26.49 -1.29 14.71
#